data_AF-A0A920FX25-F1
#
_entry.id   AF-A0A920FX25-F1
#
_cell.length_a   1.000
_cell.length_b   1.000
_cell.length_c   1.000
_cell.angle_alpha   90.00
_cell.angle_beta   90.00
_cell.angle_gamma   90.00
#
_symmetry.space_group_name_H-M   'P 1'
#
loop_
_entity.id
_entity.type
_entity.pdbx_description
1 polymer ?
#
loop_
_entity_poly.entity_id
_entity_poly.type
_entity_poly.pdbx_seq_one_letter_code
_entity_poly.pdbx_strand_id
1 'polypeptide(L)'
;MNKFFLIFLCILTPNILKANFEEDIAFQLQTISQNNLITEIETKNDLINLIEQIEFKDNFFYSLFDPLTNSDIFPKYSDNKDFFFEKIKTFSNKSYGFQINSNLFEKILFENFQDPEINRAYLFNLFQSNQVENLCDYLNQLEGNQKNFDNLIEFNIVCLLNDNQDQQISLLLEIYSEDEFTKLNTILLKDYLNKKDLNDEYNLSKLGIIDLFILSLKDEANFYIEYISNIFELELYRKSNDLKVYELNYLFKNRIINNSQYLSLLSTLNEKPKELLMFNEINKEINYNKKLAILEKYIPDIQLDLYDLSRLIYNQFREMRITSRNLDYINALILLSLYENSSFLENLKVVLNETSEENLENNYLALGIKRYLSKTDQSELYSDKRNDLKSPLMRFFFLSGNLKFADLEKSFIEEKKEVLVDPIYLFYLSENFNLIESYIYYIQLSEDYYSLNEFDLYFINKYLIDNEYLKNEFIKLFFKVHLSNL
;
A
#
# COMPACT_ATOMS: atom_id res chain seq x y z
N MET A 1 15.91 33.05 -35.66
CA MET A 1 14.78 33.83 -35.12
C MET A 1 13.39 33.23 -35.37
N ASN A 2 13.22 32.11 -36.10
CA ASN A 2 11.88 31.53 -36.36
C ASN A 2 11.44 30.38 -35.43
N LYS A 3 12.22 30.03 -34.40
CA LYS A 3 11.80 29.02 -33.39
C LYS A 3 11.20 29.61 -32.10
N PHE A 4 11.40 30.91 -31.84
CA PHE A 4 10.99 31.56 -30.59
C PHE A 4 9.51 31.93 -30.53
N PHE A 5 8.83 32.02 -31.68
CA PHE A 5 7.42 32.47 -31.72
C PHE A 5 6.41 31.32 -31.56
N LEU A 6 6.85 30.07 -31.69
CA LEU A 6 5.94 28.92 -31.63
C LEU A 6 5.51 28.56 -30.20
N ILE A 7 6.35 28.83 -29.19
CA ILE A 7 6.02 28.53 -27.77
C ILE A 7 4.94 29.50 -27.25
N PHE A 8 4.91 30.74 -27.72
CA PHE A 8 3.97 31.77 -27.25
C PHE A 8 2.52 31.54 -27.73
N LEU A 9 2.32 30.78 -28.82
CA LEU A 9 0.99 30.58 -29.41
C LEU A 9 0.20 29.40 -28.83
N CYS A 10 0.79 28.60 -27.94
CA CYS A 10 0.08 27.52 -27.23
C CYS A 10 -0.68 27.97 -25.98
N ILE A 11 -0.68 29.27 -25.64
CA ILE A 11 -1.22 29.81 -24.37
C ILE A 11 -2.69 30.31 -24.51
N LEU A 12 -3.30 30.24 -25.70
CA LEU A 12 -4.68 30.70 -25.91
C LEU A 12 -5.63 29.50 -26.09
N THR A 13 -6.36 29.14 -25.02
CA THR A 13 -7.39 28.09 -25.04
C THR A 13 -8.66 28.55 -25.76
N PRO A 14 -9.11 27.87 -26.83
CA PRO A 14 -10.48 28.03 -27.31
C PRO A 14 -11.42 27.15 -26.46
N ASN A 15 -12.54 27.72 -26.00
CA ASN A 15 -13.67 26.95 -25.46
C ASN A 15 -14.32 26.14 -26.59
N ILE A 16 -14.05 24.84 -26.64
CA ILE A 16 -14.73 23.90 -27.55
C ILE A 16 -15.09 22.63 -26.79
N LEU A 17 -16.29 22.12 -27.07
CA LEU A 17 -16.97 20.96 -26.49
C LEU A 17 -16.04 19.76 -26.21
N LYS A 18 -16.20 19.16 -25.02
CA LYS A 18 -15.64 17.83 -24.67
C LYS A 18 -16.11 16.83 -25.72
N ALA A 19 -15.22 16.47 -26.63
CA ALA A 19 -15.45 15.35 -27.53
C ALA A 19 -15.21 14.06 -26.72
N ASN A 20 -16.16 13.13 -26.78
CA ASN A 20 -15.97 11.77 -26.27
C ASN A 20 -14.98 11.06 -27.20
N PHE A 21 -13.71 11.08 -26.83
CA PHE A 21 -12.72 10.21 -27.45
C PHE A 21 -12.61 8.92 -26.64
N GLU A 22 -12.46 7.79 -27.32
CA GLU A 22 -12.08 6.54 -26.66
C GLU A 22 -10.61 6.61 -26.27
N GLU A 23 -10.31 6.46 -24.98
CA GLU A 23 -8.93 6.37 -24.49
C GLU A 23 -8.29 5.05 -24.95
N ASP A 24 -7.07 5.08 -25.47
CA ASP A 24 -6.35 3.86 -25.87
C ASP A 24 -5.32 3.49 -24.79
N ILE A 25 -5.63 2.45 -24.01
CA ILE A 25 -4.76 1.94 -22.94
C ILE A 25 -4.68 0.41 -23.01
N ALA A 26 -3.51 -0.14 -22.70
CA ALA A 26 -3.31 -1.58 -22.54
C ALA A 26 -2.80 -1.91 -21.14
N PHE A 27 -3.50 -2.79 -20.42
CA PHE A 27 -3.08 -3.25 -19.10
C PHE A 27 -1.94 -4.28 -19.21
N GLN A 28 -0.85 -4.05 -18.49
CA GLN A 28 0.38 -4.84 -18.60
C GLN A 28 0.34 -6.15 -17.81
N LEU A 29 -0.45 -6.22 -16.73
CA LEU A 29 -0.46 -7.35 -15.81
C LEU A 29 -1.90 -7.69 -15.40
N GLN A 30 -2.32 -8.90 -15.74
CA GLN A 30 -3.48 -9.52 -15.10
C GLN A 30 -2.97 -10.24 -13.84
N THR A 31 -3.49 -9.86 -12.68
CA THR A 31 -3.20 -10.53 -11.42
C THR A 31 -4.35 -11.47 -11.07
N ILE A 32 -4.04 -12.52 -10.30
CA ILE A 32 -5.07 -13.42 -9.81
C ILE A 32 -5.84 -12.67 -8.72
N SER A 33 -6.97 -12.05 -9.10
CA SER A 33 -7.90 -11.47 -8.15
C SER A 33 -8.54 -12.59 -7.33
N GLN A 34 -8.25 -12.60 -6.03
CA GLN A 34 -9.06 -13.34 -5.05
C GLN A 34 -10.37 -12.56 -4.81
N ASN A 35 -11.40 -13.25 -4.30
CA ASN A 35 -12.63 -12.60 -3.81
C ASN A 35 -12.28 -11.30 -3.07
N ASN A 36 -12.85 -10.17 -3.49
CA ASN A 36 -12.51 -8.85 -2.96
C ASN A 36 -13.77 -8.06 -2.61
N LEU A 37 -13.74 -7.25 -1.56
CA LEU A 37 -14.89 -6.40 -1.21
C LEU A 37 -15.28 -5.48 -2.37
N ILE A 38 -14.32 -4.91 -3.09
CA ILE A 38 -14.57 -3.97 -4.19
C ILE A 38 -15.45 -4.62 -5.27
N THR A 39 -15.25 -5.90 -5.57
CA THR A 39 -16.06 -6.62 -6.57
C THR A 39 -17.50 -6.88 -6.13
N GLU A 40 -17.81 -6.70 -4.84
CA GLU A 40 -19.17 -6.84 -4.31
C GLU A 40 -19.95 -5.52 -4.29
N ILE A 41 -19.29 -4.39 -4.47
CA ILE A 41 -19.89 -3.05 -4.38
C ILE A 41 -20.84 -2.80 -5.56
N GLU A 42 -22.07 -2.40 -5.24
CA GLU A 42 -23.15 -2.19 -6.22
C GLU A 42 -23.31 -0.74 -6.66
N THR A 43 -22.86 0.24 -5.86
CA THR A 43 -23.00 1.66 -6.20
C THR A 43 -21.74 2.46 -5.94
N LYS A 44 -21.58 3.55 -6.70
CA LYS A 44 -20.48 4.51 -6.49
C LYS A 44 -20.49 5.14 -5.09
N ASN A 45 -21.68 5.40 -4.54
CA ASN A 45 -21.80 5.98 -3.20
C ASN A 45 -21.30 5.02 -2.12
N ASP A 46 -21.54 3.71 -2.28
CA ASP A 46 -21.03 2.71 -1.34
C ASP A 46 -19.50 2.66 -1.36
N LEU A 47 -18.88 2.78 -2.54
CA LEU A 47 -17.42 2.87 -2.65
C LEU A 47 -16.88 4.14 -1.98
N ILE A 48 -17.49 5.29 -2.24
CA ILE A 48 -17.08 6.57 -1.62
C ILE A 48 -17.22 6.48 -0.10
N ASN A 49 -18.35 5.99 0.41
CA ASN A 49 -18.60 5.80 1.84
C ASN A 49 -17.55 4.87 2.47
N LEU A 50 -17.22 3.77 1.79
CA LEU A 50 -16.18 2.86 2.25
C LEU A 50 -14.84 3.58 2.35
N ILE A 51 -14.40 4.27 1.28
CA ILE A 51 -13.12 5.01 1.23
C ILE A 51 -13.07 6.07 2.34
N GLU A 52 -14.09 6.91 2.47
CA GLU A 52 -14.12 8.00 3.47
C GLU A 52 -14.01 7.49 4.91
N GLN A 53 -14.60 6.32 5.20
CA GLN A 53 -14.54 5.74 6.55
C GLN A 53 -13.19 5.13 6.90
N ILE A 54 -12.35 4.82 5.91
CA ILE A 54 -11.09 4.10 6.14
C ILE A 54 -9.85 4.78 5.60
N GLU A 55 -9.93 5.84 4.80
CA GLU A 55 -8.75 6.44 4.14
C GLU A 55 -7.72 7.02 5.12
N PHE A 56 -8.13 7.31 6.36
CA PHE A 56 -7.26 7.78 7.44
C PHE A 56 -6.88 6.68 8.44
N LYS A 57 -7.18 5.43 8.09
CA LYS A 57 -6.83 4.24 8.86
C LYS A 57 -5.47 3.73 8.42
N ASP A 58 -4.67 3.31 9.39
CA ASP A 58 -3.31 2.79 9.17
C ASP A 58 -3.33 1.57 8.26
N ASN A 59 -4.40 0.80 8.33
CA ASN A 59 -4.60 -0.41 7.53
C ASN A 59 -5.18 -0.15 6.14
N PHE A 60 -5.50 1.09 5.77
CA PHE A 60 -5.96 1.43 4.42
C PHE A 60 -5.04 0.89 3.32
N PHE A 61 -3.73 1.07 3.51
CA PHE A 61 -2.70 0.60 2.57
C PHE A 61 -2.58 -0.92 2.49
N TYR A 62 -3.08 -1.64 3.50
CA TYR A 62 -3.08 -3.09 3.54
C TYR A 62 -4.36 -3.69 2.95
N SER A 63 -5.50 -3.08 3.27
CA SER A 63 -6.81 -3.65 3.03
C SER A 63 -7.43 -3.20 1.70
N LEU A 64 -7.25 -1.94 1.31
CA LEU A 64 -7.89 -1.38 0.12
C LEU A 64 -6.94 -0.88 -0.97
N PHE A 65 -5.74 -0.43 -0.63
CA PHE A 65 -4.84 0.14 -1.64
C PHE A 65 -4.49 -0.85 -2.75
N ASP A 66 -4.08 -2.06 -2.38
CA ASP A 66 -3.71 -3.11 -3.32
C ASP A 66 -4.91 -3.49 -4.24
N PRO A 67 -6.13 -3.70 -3.71
CA PRO A 67 -7.34 -3.86 -4.52
C PRO A 67 -7.66 -2.67 -5.45
N LEU A 68 -7.57 -1.44 -4.94
CA LEU A 68 -7.87 -0.23 -5.73
C LEU A 68 -6.85 -0.04 -6.86
N THR A 69 -5.59 -0.38 -6.64
CA THR A 69 -4.55 -0.24 -7.68
C THR A 69 -4.46 -1.44 -8.62
N ASN A 70 -5.37 -2.41 -8.50
CA ASN A 70 -5.46 -3.57 -9.36
C ASN A 70 -6.40 -3.28 -10.56
N SER A 71 -6.01 -3.69 -11.76
CA SER A 71 -6.81 -3.51 -12.98
C SER A 71 -7.94 -4.53 -13.11
N ASP A 72 -7.80 -5.71 -12.50
CA ASP A 72 -8.79 -6.80 -12.58
C ASP A 72 -9.84 -6.73 -11.47
N ILE A 73 -9.72 -5.76 -10.56
CA ILE A 73 -10.65 -5.53 -9.46
C ILE A 73 -11.42 -4.24 -9.76
N PHE A 74 -12.72 -4.41 -9.99
CA PHE A 74 -13.66 -3.32 -10.24
C PHE A 74 -15.05 -3.68 -9.68
N PRO A 75 -15.86 -2.68 -9.31
CA PRO A 75 -17.17 -2.89 -8.73
C PRO A 75 -18.21 -3.32 -9.77
N LYS A 76 -19.35 -3.89 -9.33
CA LYS A 76 -20.41 -4.39 -10.21
C LYS A 76 -21.03 -3.32 -11.12
N TYR A 77 -20.93 -2.04 -10.72
CA TYR A 77 -21.47 -0.91 -11.47
C TYR A 77 -20.55 -0.38 -12.57
N SER A 78 -19.33 -0.90 -12.69
CA SER A 78 -18.30 -0.39 -13.62
C SER A 78 -17.63 -1.54 -14.36
N ASP A 79 -16.72 -1.20 -15.28
CA ASP A 79 -15.81 -2.13 -15.91
C ASP A 79 -14.36 -1.74 -15.62
N ASN A 80 -13.41 -2.56 -16.07
CA ASN A 80 -11.99 -2.37 -15.78
C ASN A 80 -11.44 -1.01 -16.26
N LYS A 81 -11.90 -0.52 -17.43
CA LYS A 81 -11.40 0.70 -18.06
C LYS A 81 -12.03 1.93 -17.42
N ASP A 82 -13.35 1.94 -17.30
CA ASP A 82 -14.08 3.05 -16.68
C ASP A 82 -13.66 3.22 -15.21
N PHE A 83 -13.50 2.10 -14.49
CA PHE A 83 -13.04 2.14 -13.10
C PHE A 83 -11.59 2.64 -13.00
N PHE A 84 -10.71 2.31 -13.94
CA PHE A 84 -9.35 2.86 -13.98
C PHE A 84 -9.34 4.39 -13.98
N PHE A 85 -10.14 5.01 -14.86
CA PHE A 85 -10.23 6.47 -14.92
C PHE A 85 -10.98 7.08 -13.74
N GLU A 86 -12.01 6.41 -13.22
CA GLU A 86 -12.70 6.82 -12.00
C GLU A 86 -11.74 6.93 -10.81
N LYS A 87 -10.83 5.96 -10.67
CA LYS A 87 -9.81 5.95 -9.61
C LYS A 87 -8.87 7.16 -9.71
N ILE A 88 -8.32 7.44 -10.89
CA ILE A 88 -7.44 8.61 -11.08
C ILE A 88 -8.17 9.89 -10.67
N LYS A 89 -9.41 10.09 -11.13
CA LYS A 89 -10.21 11.27 -10.79
C LYS A 89 -10.55 11.37 -9.31
N THR A 90 -10.77 10.24 -8.65
CA THR A 90 -11.14 10.18 -7.24
C THR A 90 -9.95 10.45 -6.32
N PHE A 91 -8.77 9.93 -6.66
CA PHE A 91 -7.62 9.92 -5.76
C PHE A 91 -6.55 10.96 -6.06
N SER A 92 -6.46 11.52 -7.28
CA SER A 92 -5.36 12.43 -7.65
C SER A 92 -5.22 13.66 -6.77
N ASN A 93 -6.33 14.15 -6.19
CA ASN A 93 -6.35 15.33 -5.33
C ASN A 93 -6.24 14.99 -3.83
N LYS A 94 -6.12 13.71 -3.45
CA LYS A 94 -5.95 13.27 -2.07
C LYS A 94 -4.47 13.36 -1.66
N SER A 95 -4.20 13.43 -0.36
CA SER A 95 -2.82 13.49 0.17
C SER A 95 -1.97 12.26 -0.19
N TYR A 96 -2.61 11.13 -0.46
CA TYR A 96 -1.99 9.88 -0.91
C TYR A 96 -2.17 9.63 -2.42
N GLY A 97 -2.50 10.67 -3.20
CA GLY A 97 -2.75 10.56 -4.63
C GLY A 97 -1.55 10.04 -5.43
N PHE A 98 -0.32 10.41 -5.02
CA PHE A 98 0.91 9.92 -5.62
C PHE A 98 1.03 8.39 -5.57
N GLN A 99 0.75 7.80 -4.41
CA GLN A 99 0.87 6.38 -4.14
C GLN A 99 -0.05 5.59 -5.08
N ILE A 100 -1.31 6.01 -5.17
CA ILE A 100 -2.30 5.37 -6.05
C ILE A 100 -1.88 5.55 -7.51
N ASN A 101 -1.59 6.78 -7.92
CA ASN A 101 -1.28 7.10 -9.32
C ASN A 101 -0.02 6.41 -9.81
N SER A 102 1.05 6.37 -9.02
CA SER A 102 2.29 5.67 -9.38
C SER A 102 2.01 4.19 -9.66
N ASN A 103 1.23 3.53 -8.80
CA ASN A 103 0.86 2.12 -9.00
C ASN A 103 -0.10 1.89 -10.17
N LEU A 104 -1.00 2.84 -10.47
CA LEU A 104 -1.92 2.74 -11.61
C LEU A 104 -1.18 2.94 -12.93
N PHE A 105 -0.35 3.99 -13.03
CA PHE A 105 0.36 4.33 -14.27
C PHE A 105 1.47 3.32 -14.61
N GLU A 106 2.14 2.72 -13.61
CA GLU A 106 3.13 1.65 -13.84
C GLU A 106 2.52 0.40 -14.50
N LYS A 107 1.20 0.19 -14.39
CA LYS A 107 0.52 -1.04 -14.86
C LYS A 107 -0.14 -0.90 -16.22
N ILE A 108 -0.01 0.24 -16.88
CA ILE A 108 -0.61 0.47 -18.20
C ILE A 108 0.44 0.88 -19.23
N LEU A 109 0.10 0.67 -20.50
CA LEU A 109 0.80 1.23 -21.66
C LEU A 109 -0.16 2.20 -22.34
N PHE A 110 0.34 3.38 -22.67
CA PHE A 110 -0.38 4.44 -23.37
C PHE A 110 0.62 5.38 -24.05
N GLU A 111 0.17 6.13 -25.05
CA GLU A 111 0.98 7.20 -25.66
C GLU A 111 0.64 8.55 -25.03
N ASN A 112 -0.64 8.94 -25.07
CA ASN A 112 -1.18 10.10 -24.39
C ASN A 112 -2.66 9.87 -24.05
N PHE A 113 -3.18 10.63 -23.09
CA PHE A 113 -4.62 10.62 -22.79
C PHE A 113 -5.35 11.72 -23.55
N GLN A 114 -6.59 11.47 -23.90
CA GLN A 114 -7.46 12.49 -24.48
C GLN A 114 -8.06 13.39 -23.39
N ASP A 115 -8.33 12.82 -22.21
CA ASP A 115 -8.85 13.54 -21.05
C ASP A 115 -7.78 14.45 -20.41
N PRO A 116 -7.98 15.78 -20.39
CA PRO A 116 -7.03 16.73 -19.80
C PRO A 116 -6.80 16.51 -18.30
N GLU A 117 -7.80 16.02 -17.56
CA GLU A 117 -7.66 15.75 -16.13
C GLU A 117 -6.71 14.57 -15.88
N ILE A 118 -6.75 13.56 -16.75
CA ILE A 118 -5.85 12.40 -16.66
C ILE A 118 -4.43 12.78 -17.07
N ASN A 119 -4.28 13.61 -18.12
CA ASN A 119 -2.98 14.18 -18.49
C ASN A 119 -2.35 14.97 -17.35
N ARG A 120 -3.14 15.82 -16.68
CA ARG A 120 -2.69 16.56 -15.50
C ARG A 120 -2.23 15.60 -14.40
N ALA A 121 -3.01 14.57 -14.07
CA ALA A 121 -2.66 13.59 -13.05
C ALA A 121 -1.35 12.86 -13.38
N TYR A 122 -1.13 12.49 -14.64
CA TYR A 122 0.11 11.83 -15.07
C TYR A 122 1.32 12.77 -15.00
N LEU A 123 1.19 14.04 -15.42
CA LEU A 123 2.25 15.04 -15.28
C LEU A 123 2.64 15.26 -13.82
N PHE A 124 1.66 15.36 -12.91
CA PHE A 124 1.94 15.41 -11.47
C PHE A 124 2.67 14.15 -10.98
N ASN A 125 2.24 12.97 -11.42
CA ASN A 125 2.89 11.71 -11.07
C ASN A 125 4.36 11.67 -11.54
N LEU A 126 4.66 12.13 -12.75
CA LEU A 126 6.03 12.22 -13.27
C LEU A 126 6.90 13.18 -12.43
N PHE A 127 6.34 14.35 -12.08
CA PHE A 127 7.04 15.30 -11.20
C PHE A 127 7.36 14.67 -9.84
N GLN A 128 6.33 14.13 -9.18
CA GLN A 128 6.43 13.50 -7.86
C GLN A 128 7.29 12.23 -7.86
N SER A 129 7.44 11.58 -9.01
CA SER A 129 8.36 10.44 -9.23
C SER A 129 9.82 10.88 -9.50
N ASN A 130 10.11 12.19 -9.46
CA ASN A 130 11.39 12.76 -9.86
C ASN A 130 11.81 12.43 -11.30
N GLN A 131 10.85 12.48 -12.23
CA GLN A 131 11.05 12.23 -13.66
C GLN A 131 10.76 13.49 -14.49
N VAL A 132 11.45 14.60 -14.15
CA VAL A 132 11.19 15.92 -14.76
C VAL A 132 11.47 15.94 -16.26
N GLU A 133 12.48 15.21 -16.74
CA GLU A 133 12.74 15.08 -18.19
C GLU A 133 11.55 14.43 -18.92
N ASN A 134 11.07 13.29 -18.41
CA ASN A 134 9.89 12.60 -18.96
C ASN A 134 8.63 13.48 -18.90
N LEU A 135 8.48 14.26 -17.83
CA LEU A 135 7.39 15.23 -17.69
C LEU A 135 7.40 16.23 -18.83
N CYS A 136 8.56 16.82 -19.13
CA CYS A 136 8.70 17.81 -20.18
C CYS A 136 8.52 17.21 -21.57
N ASP A 137 9.04 16.00 -21.81
CA ASP A 137 8.81 15.27 -23.05
C ASP A 137 7.32 14.98 -23.26
N TYR A 138 6.63 14.47 -22.24
CA TYR A 138 5.19 14.19 -22.30
C TYR A 138 4.38 15.47 -22.54
N LEU A 139 4.66 16.54 -21.79
CA LEU A 139 3.98 17.83 -21.94
C LEU A 139 4.13 18.40 -23.36
N ASN A 140 5.29 18.23 -23.99
CA ASN A 140 5.54 18.67 -25.35
C ASN A 140 4.78 17.85 -26.40
N GLN A 141 4.46 16.59 -26.11
CA GLN A 141 3.68 15.71 -26.99
C GLN A 141 2.17 15.98 -26.95
N LEU A 142 1.65 16.57 -25.87
CA LEU A 142 0.22 16.88 -25.75
C LEU A 142 -0.21 17.98 -26.75
N GLU A 143 -1.35 17.77 -27.41
CA GLU A 143 -1.90 18.65 -28.44
C GLU A 143 -3.17 19.38 -27.98
N GLY A 144 -3.30 20.67 -28.34
CA GLY A 144 -4.55 21.44 -28.26
C GLY A 144 -5.33 21.26 -26.95
N ASN A 145 -6.49 20.60 -27.04
CA ASN A 145 -7.42 20.40 -25.93
C ASN A 145 -6.85 19.49 -24.82
N GLN A 146 -5.88 18.63 -25.10
CA GLN A 146 -5.25 17.75 -24.10
C GLN A 146 -4.54 18.54 -22.99
N LYS A 147 -4.15 19.79 -23.28
CA LYS A 147 -3.50 20.74 -22.35
C LYS A 147 -4.49 21.58 -21.53
N ASN A 148 -5.79 21.37 -21.68
CA ASN A 148 -6.80 22.23 -21.07
C ASN A 148 -7.04 21.89 -19.59
N PHE A 149 -6.10 22.28 -18.72
CA PHE A 149 -6.16 22.11 -17.27
C PHE A 149 -5.45 23.23 -16.50
N ASP A 150 -5.91 23.54 -15.28
CA ASP A 150 -5.57 24.76 -14.53
C ASP A 150 -4.07 24.97 -14.22
N ASN A 151 -3.30 23.89 -14.08
CA ASN A 151 -1.88 23.94 -13.66
C ASN A 151 -0.89 23.83 -14.83
N LEU A 152 -1.34 23.96 -16.09
CA LEU A 152 -0.48 23.86 -17.28
C LEU A 152 0.75 24.78 -17.20
N ILE A 153 0.55 25.98 -16.68
CA ILE A 153 1.60 27.00 -16.62
C ILE A 153 2.71 26.59 -15.64
N GLU A 154 2.36 26.00 -14.49
CA GLU A 154 3.34 25.56 -13.52
C GLU A 154 4.30 24.53 -14.13
N PHE A 155 3.77 23.57 -14.89
CA PHE A 155 4.59 22.60 -15.62
C PHE A 155 5.45 23.24 -16.71
N ASN A 156 4.90 24.20 -17.46
CA ASN A 156 5.69 24.95 -18.44
C ASN A 156 6.85 25.68 -17.78
N ILE A 157 6.63 26.32 -16.62
CA ILE A 157 7.70 27.00 -15.87
C ILE A 157 8.75 25.98 -15.39
N VAL A 158 8.33 24.83 -14.85
CA VAL A 158 9.26 23.75 -14.47
C VAL A 158 10.13 23.30 -15.65
N CYS A 159 9.54 23.12 -16.84
CA CYS A 159 10.30 22.74 -18.03
C CYS A 159 11.24 23.84 -18.54
N LEU A 160 10.82 25.11 -18.47
CA LEU A 160 11.70 26.24 -18.80
C LEU A 160 12.87 26.35 -17.80
N LEU A 161 12.63 26.10 -16.51
CA LEU A 161 13.69 26.05 -15.50
C LEU A 161 14.65 24.89 -15.78
N ASN A 162 14.14 23.70 -16.11
CA ASN A 162 14.93 22.53 -16.48
C ASN A 162 15.86 22.81 -17.68
N ASP A 163 15.36 23.58 -18.66
CA ASP A 163 16.11 23.99 -19.85
C ASP A 163 17.00 25.24 -19.64
N ASN A 164 17.09 25.77 -18.42
CA ASN A 164 17.81 27.01 -18.07
C ASN A 164 17.35 28.24 -18.86
N GLN A 165 16.04 28.38 -19.09
CA GLN A 165 15.43 29.45 -19.90
C GLN A 165 14.81 30.58 -19.06
N ASP A 166 15.52 31.04 -18.03
CA ASP A 166 15.07 32.08 -17.08
C ASP A 166 14.48 33.34 -17.73
N GLN A 167 15.08 33.79 -18.84
CA GLN A 167 14.61 34.98 -19.57
C GLN A 167 13.20 34.80 -20.15
N GLN A 168 12.86 33.60 -20.61
CA GLN A 168 11.52 33.30 -21.13
C GLN A 168 10.49 33.29 -20.00
N ILE A 169 10.89 32.80 -18.82
CA ILE A 169 10.05 32.84 -17.62
C ILE A 169 9.79 34.30 -17.23
N SER A 170 10.82 35.15 -17.18
CA SER A 170 10.64 36.57 -16.88
C SER A 170 9.64 37.26 -17.83
N LEU A 171 9.76 37.00 -19.13
CA LEU A 171 8.82 37.53 -20.13
C LEU A 171 7.38 37.01 -19.93
N LEU A 172 7.23 35.72 -19.57
CA LEU A 172 5.92 35.13 -19.27
C LEU A 172 5.29 35.77 -18.03
N LEU A 173 6.09 36.05 -17.00
CA LEU A 173 5.60 36.70 -15.77
C LEU A 173 5.24 38.17 -15.97
N GLU A 174 5.86 38.89 -16.92
CA GLU A 174 5.55 40.28 -17.23
C GLU A 174 4.14 40.49 -17.79
N ILE A 175 3.60 39.48 -18.49
CA ILE A 175 2.27 39.55 -19.10
C ILE A 175 1.16 39.06 -18.18
N TYR A 176 1.49 38.51 -17.00
CA TYR A 176 0.51 37.96 -16.07
C TYR A 176 -0.08 39.05 -15.19
N SER A 177 -1.39 38.97 -14.99
CA SER A 177 -2.06 39.71 -13.92
C SER A 177 -1.59 39.21 -12.55
N GLU A 178 -1.77 40.03 -11.51
CA GLU A 178 -1.46 39.65 -10.13
C GLU A 178 -2.25 38.40 -9.69
N ASP A 179 -3.50 38.28 -10.13
CA ASP A 179 -4.35 37.11 -9.89
C ASP A 179 -3.80 35.85 -10.57
N GLU A 180 -3.31 35.95 -11.81
CA GLU A 180 -2.69 34.83 -12.53
C GLU A 180 -1.35 34.43 -11.90
N PHE A 181 -0.55 35.40 -11.46
CA PHE A 181 0.70 35.12 -10.75
C PHE A 181 0.42 34.39 -9.42
N THR A 182 -0.60 34.81 -8.68
CA THR A 182 -0.97 34.20 -7.40
C THR A 182 -1.38 32.73 -7.57
N LYS A 183 -1.96 32.37 -8.71
CA LYS A 183 -2.32 30.97 -9.03
C LYS A 183 -1.11 30.04 -9.20
N LEU A 184 0.08 30.56 -9.47
CA LEU A 184 1.30 29.75 -9.61
C LEU A 184 1.77 29.13 -8.28
N ASN A 185 1.18 29.55 -7.15
CA ASN A 185 1.48 29.05 -5.82
C ASN A 185 3.00 28.98 -5.55
N THR A 186 3.71 30.05 -5.86
CA THR A 186 5.17 30.16 -5.74
C THR A 186 5.56 31.34 -4.86
N ILE A 187 6.51 31.09 -3.96
CA ILE A 187 7.18 32.14 -3.16
C ILE A 187 8.64 32.33 -3.58
N LEU A 188 9.26 31.35 -4.25
CA LEU A 188 10.69 31.39 -4.57
C LEU A 188 10.98 31.90 -5.99
N LEU A 189 10.04 31.76 -6.94
CA LEU A 189 10.32 32.01 -8.36
C LEU A 189 10.88 33.40 -8.66
N LYS A 190 10.27 34.45 -8.10
CA LYS A 190 10.76 35.83 -8.31
C LYS A 190 12.16 36.04 -7.73
N ASP A 191 12.42 35.48 -6.55
CA ASP A 191 13.71 35.65 -5.87
C ASP A 191 14.81 34.84 -6.58
N TYR A 192 14.47 33.64 -7.04
CA TYR A 192 15.32 32.80 -7.88
C TYR A 192 15.72 33.50 -9.19
N LEU A 193 14.75 34.01 -9.96
CA LEU A 193 15.01 34.73 -11.22
C LEU A 193 15.86 35.99 -11.03
N ASN A 194 15.73 36.65 -9.87
CA ASN A 194 16.53 37.80 -9.48
C ASN A 194 17.90 37.44 -8.89
N LYS A 195 18.25 36.15 -8.83
CA LYS A 195 19.50 35.63 -8.25
C LYS A 195 19.70 36.07 -6.79
N LYS A 196 18.60 36.19 -6.04
CA LYS A 196 18.70 36.38 -4.60
C LYS A 196 19.15 35.09 -3.95
N ASP A 197 19.80 35.23 -2.81
CA ASP A 197 20.15 34.10 -1.99
C ASP A 197 18.89 33.53 -1.31
N LEU A 198 18.72 32.21 -1.33
CA LEU A 198 17.54 31.52 -0.77
C LEU A 198 18.03 30.60 0.35
N ASN A 199 18.35 31.20 1.50
CA ASN A 199 18.94 30.51 2.66
C ASN A 199 17.99 30.35 3.83
N ASP A 200 16.73 30.76 3.67
CA ASP A 200 15.73 30.56 4.71
C ASP A 200 15.45 29.06 4.88
N GLU A 201 14.97 28.68 6.06
CA GLU A 201 14.44 27.35 6.29
C GLU A 201 13.02 27.25 5.73
N TYR A 202 12.80 26.37 4.75
CA TYR A 202 11.50 26.21 4.10
C TYR A 202 10.74 24.98 4.60
N ASN A 203 9.42 25.11 4.78
CA ASN A 203 8.54 23.97 4.99
C ASN A 203 8.13 23.39 3.64
N LEU A 204 8.62 22.19 3.28
CA LEU A 204 8.35 21.58 1.97
C LEU A 204 6.84 21.36 1.73
N SER A 205 6.06 21.07 2.79
CA SER A 205 4.62 20.82 2.68
C SER A 205 3.80 22.08 2.31
N LYS A 206 4.42 23.27 2.31
CA LYS A 206 3.77 24.54 1.93
C LYS A 206 4.17 25.05 0.54
N LEU A 207 5.05 24.34 -0.16
CA LEU A 207 5.62 24.79 -1.43
C LEU A 207 4.87 24.21 -2.62
N GLY A 208 4.68 25.01 -3.67
CA GLY A 208 4.21 24.55 -4.97
C GLY A 208 5.30 23.82 -5.76
N ILE A 209 4.93 23.18 -6.88
CA ILE A 209 5.87 22.38 -7.69
C ILE A 209 7.06 23.20 -8.22
N ILE A 210 6.83 24.48 -8.55
CA ILE A 210 7.87 25.38 -9.04
C ILE A 210 8.92 25.59 -7.95
N ASP A 211 8.49 25.86 -6.71
CA ASP A 211 9.37 26.11 -5.58
C ASP A 211 10.15 24.85 -5.20
N LEU A 212 9.48 23.69 -5.18
CA LEU A 212 10.12 22.39 -4.96
C LEU A 212 11.21 22.12 -6.00
N PHE A 213 10.94 22.42 -7.28
CA PHE A 213 11.94 22.30 -8.35
C PHE A 213 13.11 23.28 -8.17
N ILE A 214 12.85 24.54 -7.82
CA ILE A 214 13.92 25.51 -7.54
C ILE A 214 14.83 25.02 -6.41
N LEU A 215 14.28 24.45 -5.33
CA LEU A 215 15.08 23.86 -4.26
C LEU A 215 15.87 22.64 -4.72
N SER A 216 15.36 21.86 -5.69
CA SER A 216 16.10 20.72 -6.23
C SER A 216 17.30 21.12 -7.09
N LEU A 217 17.35 22.36 -7.58
CA LEU A 217 18.51 22.92 -8.29
C LEU A 217 19.64 23.38 -7.35
N LYS A 218 19.39 23.46 -6.04
CA LYS A 218 20.39 23.87 -5.05
C LYS A 218 21.14 22.69 -4.45
N ASP A 219 22.43 22.87 -4.21
CA ASP A 219 23.27 21.90 -3.51
C ASP A 219 23.00 21.91 -1.99
N GLU A 220 22.89 23.10 -1.40
CA GLU A 220 22.60 23.29 0.01
C GLU A 220 21.29 24.07 0.16
N ALA A 221 20.20 23.35 0.49
CA ALA A 221 18.92 23.93 0.85
C ALA A 221 18.57 23.51 2.27
N ASN A 222 18.19 24.49 3.10
CA ASN A 222 17.69 24.24 4.44
C ASN A 222 16.17 24.10 4.39
N PHE A 223 15.64 22.95 4.76
CA PHE A 223 14.21 22.70 4.76
C PHE A 223 13.84 21.66 5.81
N TYR A 224 12.58 21.69 6.22
CA TYR A 224 11.97 20.65 7.03
C TYR A 224 10.70 20.13 6.34
N ILE A 225 10.34 18.89 6.62
CA ILE A 225 9.14 18.24 6.11
C ILE A 225 8.52 17.40 7.23
N GLU A 226 7.20 17.49 7.37
CA GLU A 226 6.48 16.73 8.42
C GLU A 226 6.39 15.24 8.04
N TYR A 227 6.06 14.97 6.78
CA TYR A 227 6.03 13.63 6.21
C TYR A 227 6.40 13.70 4.74
N ILE A 228 7.22 12.76 4.30
CA ILE A 228 7.54 12.58 2.88
C ILE A 228 6.35 11.89 2.24
N SER A 229 5.83 12.44 1.15
CA SER A 229 4.63 11.94 0.45
C SER A 229 4.94 11.35 -0.93
N ASN A 230 6.11 11.66 -1.49
CA ASN A 230 6.51 11.22 -2.83
C ASN A 230 8.04 11.10 -2.98
N ILE A 231 8.49 10.56 -4.12
CA ILE A 231 9.92 10.33 -4.40
C ILE A 231 10.69 11.65 -4.57
N PHE A 232 10.09 12.69 -5.14
CA PHE A 232 10.74 13.99 -5.30
C PHE A 232 11.10 14.61 -3.94
N GLU A 233 10.15 14.61 -3.01
CA GLU A 233 10.38 15.05 -1.62
C GLU A 233 11.42 14.19 -0.90
N LEU A 234 11.43 12.87 -1.14
CA LEU A 234 12.44 11.97 -0.58
C LEU A 234 13.85 12.35 -1.06
N GLU A 235 14.01 12.60 -2.36
CA GLU A 235 15.31 12.96 -2.94
C GLU A 235 15.76 14.35 -2.48
N LEU A 236 14.83 15.31 -2.34
CA LEU A 236 15.13 16.57 -1.66
C LEU A 236 15.62 16.30 -0.23
N TYR A 237 14.84 15.56 0.56
CA TYR A 237 15.15 15.30 1.97
C TYR A 237 16.55 14.72 2.19
N ARG A 238 16.95 13.77 1.33
CA ARG A 238 18.22 13.08 1.37
C ARG A 238 19.44 13.94 1.01
N LYS A 239 19.26 15.14 0.44
CA LYS A 239 20.38 16.06 0.22
C LYS A 239 21.02 16.54 1.53
N SER A 240 20.21 16.67 2.58
CA SER A 240 20.62 17.29 3.85
C SER A 240 20.45 16.38 5.07
N ASN A 241 19.81 15.21 4.92
CA ASN A 241 19.45 14.33 6.02
C ASN A 241 19.75 12.85 5.72
N ASP A 242 20.22 12.13 6.75
CA ASP A 242 20.33 10.68 6.72
C ASP A 242 19.00 10.02 7.11
N LEU A 243 18.61 8.98 6.38
CA LEU A 243 17.41 8.19 6.69
C LEU A 243 17.69 7.14 7.76
N LYS A 244 16.73 6.97 8.68
CA LYS A 244 16.71 5.88 9.67
C LYS A 244 15.84 4.72 9.19
N VAL A 245 16.04 3.55 9.79
CA VAL A 245 15.28 2.32 9.45
C VAL A 245 13.77 2.52 9.55
N TYR A 246 13.27 3.12 10.63
CA TYR A 246 11.83 3.33 10.81
C TYR A 246 11.23 4.27 9.75
N GLU A 247 12.00 5.23 9.25
CA GLU A 247 11.58 6.16 8.19
C GLU A 247 11.46 5.42 6.87
N LEU A 248 12.44 4.55 6.55
CA LEU A 248 12.35 3.66 5.40
C LEU A 248 11.16 2.70 5.48
N ASN A 249 10.90 2.13 6.68
CA ASN A 249 9.75 1.26 6.90
C ASN A 249 8.44 2.03 6.68
N TYR A 250 8.35 3.28 7.14
CA TYR A 250 7.19 4.14 6.92
C TYR A 250 6.97 4.46 5.44
N LEU A 251 8.04 4.84 4.72
CA LEU A 251 7.98 5.09 3.27
C LEU A 251 7.52 3.86 2.49
N PHE A 252 8.01 2.68 2.88
CA PHE A 252 7.65 1.41 2.26
C PHE A 252 6.20 1.04 2.57
N LYS A 253 5.78 1.07 3.84
CA LYS A 253 4.40 0.83 4.29
C LYS A 253 3.42 1.66 3.46
N ASN A 254 3.67 2.97 3.38
CA ASN A 254 2.82 3.91 2.67
C ASN A 254 3.01 3.94 1.16
N ARG A 255 3.66 2.93 0.55
CA ARG A 255 3.76 2.79 -0.91
C ARG A 255 4.43 3.96 -1.63
N ILE A 256 5.22 4.76 -0.92
CA ILE A 256 6.00 5.86 -1.52
C ILE A 256 7.18 5.27 -2.29
N ILE A 257 7.80 4.23 -1.74
CA ILE A 257 8.87 3.47 -2.36
C ILE A 257 8.46 2.02 -2.61
N ASN A 258 8.93 1.46 -3.72
CA ASN A 258 8.73 0.06 -4.07
C ASN A 258 9.80 -0.87 -3.46
N ASN A 259 9.69 -2.18 -3.68
CA ASN A 259 10.61 -3.17 -3.09
C ASN A 259 12.08 -2.92 -3.47
N SER A 260 12.37 -2.54 -4.71
CA SER A 260 13.75 -2.34 -5.15
C SER A 260 14.36 -1.07 -4.55
N GLN A 261 13.59 0.02 -4.49
CA GLN A 261 13.98 1.26 -3.83
C GLN A 261 14.19 1.05 -2.32
N TYR A 262 13.29 0.32 -1.65
CA TYR A 262 13.43 0.01 -0.23
C TYR A 262 14.72 -0.75 0.08
N LEU A 263 14.99 -1.84 -0.64
CA LEU A 263 16.23 -2.61 -0.47
C LEU A 263 17.48 -1.79 -0.78
N SER A 264 17.43 -0.95 -1.82
CA SER A 264 18.51 -0.02 -2.16
C SER A 264 18.79 0.96 -1.03
N LEU A 265 17.77 1.59 -0.46
CA LEU A 265 17.89 2.53 0.64
C LEU A 265 18.35 1.86 1.95
N LEU A 266 17.87 0.64 2.28
CA LEU A 266 18.41 -0.10 3.42
C LEU A 266 19.90 -0.39 3.23
N SER A 267 20.35 -0.59 1.99
CA SER A 267 21.75 -0.83 1.68
C SER A 267 22.63 0.41 1.84
N THR A 268 22.07 1.62 1.90
CA THR A 268 22.86 2.85 2.15
C THR A 268 23.05 3.12 3.65
N LEU A 269 22.31 2.45 4.53
CA LEU A 269 22.44 2.62 5.98
C LEU A 269 23.80 2.13 6.50
N ASN A 270 24.35 2.81 7.51
CA ASN A 270 25.60 2.43 8.15
C ASN A 270 25.53 1.03 8.77
N GLU A 271 24.47 0.77 9.54
CA GLU A 271 24.17 -0.56 10.09
C GLU A 271 23.13 -1.25 9.21
N LYS A 272 23.42 -2.49 8.81
CA LYS A 272 22.52 -3.26 7.95
C LYS A 272 21.37 -3.84 8.78
N PRO A 273 20.12 -3.45 8.50
CA PRO A 273 18.97 -3.94 9.26
C PRO A 273 18.66 -5.40 8.92
N LYS A 274 17.94 -6.09 9.81
CA LYS A 274 17.69 -7.54 9.70
C LYS A 274 16.86 -7.89 8.45
N GLU A 275 15.99 -6.98 8.02
CA GLU A 275 15.20 -7.05 6.79
C GLU A 275 16.10 -7.26 5.57
N LEU A 276 17.17 -6.47 5.47
CA LEU A 276 18.13 -6.56 4.36
C LEU A 276 18.98 -7.83 4.44
N LEU A 277 19.42 -8.21 5.65
CA LEU A 277 20.20 -9.43 5.85
C LEU A 277 19.39 -10.67 5.46
N MET A 278 18.15 -10.76 5.97
CA MET A 278 17.20 -11.81 5.64
C MET A 278 16.95 -11.88 4.13
N PHE A 279 16.62 -10.76 3.49
CA PHE A 279 16.35 -10.72 2.06
C PHE A 279 17.56 -11.20 1.25
N ASN A 280 18.76 -10.77 1.61
CA ASN A 280 19.99 -11.18 0.93
C ASN A 280 20.33 -12.66 1.12
N GLU A 281 20.06 -13.23 2.31
CA GLU A 281 20.19 -14.67 2.55
C GLU A 281 19.19 -15.47 1.70
N ILE A 282 17.91 -15.08 1.71
CA ILE A 282 16.86 -15.71 0.90
C ILE A 282 17.21 -15.64 -0.60
N ASN A 283 17.68 -14.50 -1.09
CA ASN A 283 18.00 -14.29 -2.50
C ASN A 283 19.19 -15.14 -2.99
N LYS A 284 20.08 -15.57 -2.08
CA LYS A 284 21.20 -16.48 -2.40
C LYS A 284 20.80 -17.95 -2.43
N GLU A 285 19.67 -18.31 -1.84
CA GLU A 285 19.19 -19.68 -1.80
C GLU A 285 18.26 -19.98 -2.98
N ILE A 286 18.41 -21.16 -3.58
CA ILE A 286 17.51 -21.63 -4.65
C ILE A 286 16.41 -22.53 -4.08
N ASN A 287 16.72 -23.27 -3.00
CA ASN A 287 15.80 -24.24 -2.42
C ASN A 287 14.74 -23.56 -1.54
N TYR A 288 13.46 -23.76 -1.86
CA TYR A 288 12.36 -23.13 -1.11
C TYR A 288 12.29 -23.53 0.37
N ASN A 289 12.59 -24.77 0.76
CA ASN A 289 12.62 -25.14 2.19
C ASN A 289 13.71 -24.38 2.94
N LYS A 290 14.87 -24.18 2.33
CA LYS A 290 15.92 -23.34 2.94
C LYS A 290 15.50 -21.88 3.01
N LYS A 291 14.86 -21.34 1.96
CA LYS A 291 14.30 -19.99 1.99
C LYS A 291 13.27 -19.81 3.12
N LEU A 292 12.36 -20.78 3.28
CA LEU A 292 11.36 -20.79 4.35
C LEU A 292 12.04 -20.87 5.73
N ALA A 293 13.04 -21.74 5.90
CA ALA A 293 13.80 -21.84 7.15
C ALA A 293 14.50 -20.53 7.53
N ILE A 294 15.09 -19.83 6.54
CA ILE A 294 15.68 -18.51 6.75
C ILE A 294 14.58 -17.53 7.20
N LEU A 295 13.45 -17.51 6.49
CA LEU A 295 12.34 -16.61 6.82
C LEU A 295 11.85 -16.83 8.26
N GLU A 296 11.57 -18.07 8.66
CA GLU A 296 11.13 -18.38 10.04
C GLU A 296 12.10 -17.91 11.12
N LYS A 297 13.41 -18.07 10.87
CA LYS A 297 14.45 -17.61 11.80
C LYS A 297 14.39 -16.09 12.03
N TYR A 298 14.03 -15.32 11.00
CA TYR A 298 14.06 -13.86 11.05
C TYR A 298 12.73 -13.24 11.52
N ILE A 299 11.58 -13.91 11.35
CA ILE A 299 10.25 -13.34 11.69
C ILE A 299 10.21 -12.63 13.06
N PRO A 300 10.67 -13.21 14.19
CA PRO A 300 10.52 -12.59 15.51
C PRO A 300 11.34 -11.30 15.70
N ASP A 301 12.25 -11.03 14.77
CA ASP A 301 13.33 -10.09 14.92
C ASP A 301 13.22 -8.89 13.97
N ILE A 302 12.28 -8.94 13.03
CA ILE A 302 12.04 -7.93 12.00
C ILE A 302 11.22 -6.77 12.59
N GLN A 303 11.58 -5.54 12.24
CA GLN A 303 10.86 -4.32 12.67
C GLN A 303 9.75 -3.92 11.69
N LEU A 304 9.86 -4.38 10.44
CA LEU A 304 8.85 -4.15 9.42
C LEU A 304 7.53 -4.85 9.77
N ASP A 305 6.39 -4.19 9.51
CA ASP A 305 5.07 -4.81 9.69
C ASP A 305 4.98 -6.14 8.92
N LEU A 306 4.28 -7.12 9.49
CA LEU A 306 4.19 -8.48 8.96
C LEU A 306 3.60 -8.52 7.54
N TYR A 307 2.63 -7.65 7.25
CA TYR A 307 2.07 -7.53 5.91
C TYR A 307 3.13 -7.01 4.93
N ASP A 308 3.85 -5.94 5.30
CA ASP A 308 4.89 -5.36 4.47
C ASP A 308 6.08 -6.31 4.28
N LEU A 309 6.42 -7.09 5.31
CA LEU A 309 7.41 -8.15 5.21
C LEU A 309 6.98 -9.22 4.20
N SER A 310 5.71 -9.65 4.24
CA SER A 310 5.16 -10.59 3.26
C SER A 310 5.24 -10.02 1.84
N ARG A 311 4.89 -8.74 1.65
CA ARG A 311 4.98 -8.06 0.34
C ARG A 311 6.43 -7.95 -0.15
N LEU A 312 7.37 -7.64 0.72
CA LEU A 312 8.79 -7.51 0.39
C LEU A 312 9.35 -8.82 -0.19
N ILE A 313 9.03 -9.94 0.47
CA ILE A 313 9.60 -11.25 0.15
C ILE A 313 8.77 -12.07 -0.85
N TYR A 314 7.54 -11.65 -1.18
CA TYR A 314 6.64 -12.38 -2.08
C TYR A 314 7.30 -12.84 -3.40
N ASN A 315 8.02 -11.94 -4.08
CA ASN A 315 8.69 -12.26 -5.35
C ASN A 315 9.75 -13.36 -5.22
N GLN A 316 10.29 -13.61 -4.03
CA GLN A 316 11.23 -14.70 -3.77
C GLN A 316 10.58 -16.08 -3.74
N PHE A 317 9.25 -16.12 -3.60
CA PHE A 317 8.44 -17.33 -3.46
C PHE A 317 7.29 -17.42 -4.47
N ARG A 318 7.09 -16.43 -5.36
CA ARG A 318 5.94 -16.36 -6.29
C ARG A 318 5.66 -17.67 -7.07
N GLU A 319 6.70 -18.36 -7.51
CA GLU A 319 6.58 -19.60 -8.30
C GLU A 319 6.52 -20.88 -7.42
N MET A 320 6.56 -20.73 -6.10
CA MET A 320 6.51 -21.85 -5.17
C MET A 320 5.08 -22.41 -5.09
N ARG A 321 4.95 -23.72 -5.27
CA ARG A 321 3.76 -24.48 -4.89
C ARG A 321 3.99 -25.11 -3.51
N ILE A 322 3.11 -24.86 -2.56
CA ILE A 322 3.16 -25.46 -1.23
C ILE A 322 2.86 -26.96 -1.36
N THR A 323 3.57 -27.76 -0.58
CA THR A 323 3.44 -29.21 -0.43
C THR A 323 3.45 -29.54 1.06
N SER A 324 3.05 -30.76 1.42
CA SER A 324 3.03 -31.21 2.82
C SER A 324 4.40 -31.08 3.52
N ARG A 325 5.52 -31.23 2.79
CA ARG A 325 6.87 -31.06 3.34
C ARG A 325 7.22 -29.62 3.71
N ASN A 326 6.50 -28.65 3.19
CA ASN A 326 6.72 -27.25 3.53
C ASN A 326 6.04 -26.89 4.86
N LEU A 327 5.08 -27.69 5.32
CA LEU A 327 4.31 -27.42 6.55
C LEU A 327 5.19 -27.44 7.81
N ASP A 328 6.39 -28.02 7.76
CA ASP A 328 7.39 -27.87 8.82
C ASP A 328 7.77 -26.40 9.08
N TYR A 329 7.59 -25.53 8.08
CA TYR A 329 7.86 -24.09 8.15
C TYR A 329 6.56 -23.26 8.12
N ILE A 330 5.59 -23.66 8.95
CA ILE A 330 4.24 -23.10 8.93
C ILE A 330 4.20 -21.59 9.19
N ASN A 331 5.10 -21.03 10.02
CA ASN A 331 5.09 -19.60 10.31
C ASN A 331 5.49 -18.77 9.08
N ALA A 332 6.46 -19.27 8.32
CA ALA A 332 6.85 -18.68 7.03
C ALA A 332 5.70 -18.74 6.01
N LEU A 333 4.96 -19.85 5.94
CA LEU A 333 3.80 -19.98 5.05
C LEU A 333 2.63 -19.08 5.45
N ILE A 334 2.37 -18.95 6.75
CA ILE A 334 1.40 -18.03 7.34
C ILE A 334 1.76 -16.58 6.99
N LEU A 335 3.02 -16.19 7.16
CA LEU A 335 3.50 -14.85 6.79
C LEU A 335 3.25 -14.58 5.30
N LEU A 336 3.68 -15.49 4.42
CA LEU A 336 3.48 -15.40 2.97
C LEU A 336 2.00 -15.26 2.56
N SER A 337 1.09 -15.80 3.38
CA SER A 337 -0.35 -15.75 3.15
C SER A 337 -0.98 -14.41 3.52
N LEU A 338 -0.24 -13.48 4.13
CA LEU A 338 -0.75 -12.15 4.50
C LEU A 338 -0.83 -11.19 3.32
N TYR A 339 -0.08 -11.43 2.24
CA TYR A 339 -0.07 -10.52 1.10
C TYR A 339 -1.29 -10.74 0.20
N GLU A 340 -2.11 -9.70 0.00
CA GLU A 340 -3.37 -9.76 -0.75
C GLU A 340 -3.23 -10.31 -2.18
N ASN A 341 -2.18 -9.89 -2.87
CA ASN A 341 -1.93 -10.28 -4.26
C ASN A 341 -1.21 -11.64 -4.40
N SER A 342 -1.27 -12.48 -3.35
CA SER A 342 -0.60 -13.78 -3.30
C SER A 342 -1.60 -14.93 -3.33
N SER A 343 -1.30 -16.01 -4.06
CA SER A 343 -2.11 -17.25 -4.04
C SER A 343 -1.79 -18.17 -2.85
N PHE A 344 -0.94 -17.71 -1.92
CA PHE A 344 -0.40 -18.54 -0.82
C PHE A 344 -1.50 -19.01 0.12
N LEU A 345 -2.43 -18.13 0.52
CA LEU A 345 -3.51 -18.49 1.45
C LEU A 345 -4.37 -19.63 0.88
N GLU A 346 -4.83 -19.50 -0.36
CA GLU A 346 -5.64 -20.51 -1.01
C GLU A 346 -4.88 -21.82 -1.22
N ASN A 347 -3.61 -21.74 -1.64
CA ASN A 347 -2.78 -22.92 -1.79
C ASN A 347 -2.51 -23.63 -0.44
N LEU A 348 -2.32 -22.86 0.64
CA LEU A 348 -2.11 -23.38 1.99
C LEU A 348 -3.34 -24.12 2.49
N LYS A 349 -4.54 -23.55 2.32
CA LYS A 349 -5.81 -24.21 2.69
C LYS A 349 -5.98 -25.56 2.00
N VAL A 350 -5.72 -25.61 0.69
CA VAL A 350 -5.80 -26.86 -0.09
C VAL A 350 -4.83 -27.90 0.47
N VAL A 351 -3.56 -27.54 0.67
CA VAL A 351 -2.54 -28.47 1.17
C VAL A 351 -2.84 -28.96 2.59
N LEU A 352 -3.33 -28.09 3.48
CA LEU A 352 -3.73 -28.47 4.84
C LEU A 352 -4.90 -29.46 4.82
N ASN A 353 -5.90 -29.24 3.96
CA ASN A 353 -7.04 -30.14 3.83
C ASN A 353 -6.64 -31.52 3.28
N GLU A 354 -5.73 -31.56 2.31
CA GLU A 354 -5.28 -32.81 1.66
C GLU A 354 -4.28 -33.61 2.51
N THR A 355 -3.51 -32.97 3.38
CA THR A 355 -2.50 -33.65 4.22
C THR A 355 -3.18 -34.40 5.36
N SER A 356 -2.90 -35.70 5.56
CA SER A 356 -3.49 -36.47 6.67
C SER A 356 -3.09 -35.92 8.04
N GLU A 357 -3.96 -36.06 9.06
CA GLU A 357 -3.65 -35.57 10.42
C GLU A 357 -2.42 -36.26 11.02
N GLU A 358 -2.20 -37.54 10.73
CA GLU A 358 -1.02 -38.32 11.15
C GLU A 358 0.31 -37.64 10.74
N ASN A 359 0.32 -36.95 9.60
CA ASN A 359 1.49 -36.24 9.11
C ASN A 359 1.68 -34.85 9.75
N LEU A 360 0.72 -34.40 10.57
CA LEU A 360 0.72 -33.09 11.24
C LEU A 360 0.81 -33.20 12.76
N GLU A 361 0.89 -34.41 13.34
CA GLU A 361 0.81 -34.63 14.79
C GLU A 361 1.87 -33.84 15.58
N ASN A 362 3.03 -33.58 14.97
CA ASN A 362 4.12 -32.82 15.58
C ASN A 362 4.05 -31.30 15.34
N ASN A 363 3.09 -30.84 14.53
CA ASN A 363 2.86 -29.43 14.20
C ASN A 363 1.44 -29.02 14.59
N TYR A 364 1.27 -28.68 15.87
CA TYR A 364 -0.02 -28.30 16.45
C TYR A 364 -0.65 -27.07 15.80
N LEU A 365 0.15 -26.13 15.30
CA LEU A 365 -0.36 -24.96 14.59
C LEU A 365 -1.00 -25.36 13.26
N ALA A 366 -0.29 -26.13 12.44
CA ALA A 366 -0.82 -26.63 11.17
C ALA A 366 -2.07 -27.50 11.38
N LEU A 367 -2.06 -28.35 12.41
CA LEU A 367 -3.22 -29.17 12.76
C LEU A 367 -4.43 -28.33 13.22
N GLY A 368 -4.19 -27.31 14.06
CA GLY A 368 -5.23 -26.39 14.52
C GLY A 368 -5.89 -25.63 13.36
N ILE A 369 -5.08 -25.09 12.44
CA ILE A 369 -5.56 -24.40 11.24
C ILE A 369 -6.35 -25.37 10.37
N LYS A 370 -5.82 -26.57 10.10
CA LYS A 370 -6.52 -27.60 9.32
C LYS A 370 -7.91 -27.85 9.88
N ARG A 371 -8.02 -28.14 11.19
CA ARG A 371 -9.30 -28.48 11.83
C ARG A 371 -10.29 -27.33 11.84
N TYR A 372 -9.78 -26.11 12.00
CA TYR A 372 -10.59 -24.90 11.85
C TYR A 372 -11.19 -24.80 10.44
N LEU A 373 -10.37 -25.01 9.40
CA LEU A 373 -10.81 -24.94 8.00
C LEU A 373 -11.78 -26.07 7.62
N SER A 374 -11.56 -27.29 8.11
CA SER A 374 -12.38 -28.46 7.80
C SER A 374 -13.65 -28.57 8.65
N LYS A 375 -13.79 -27.74 9.69
CA LYS A 375 -14.88 -27.82 10.69
C LYS A 375 -15.02 -29.23 11.29
N THR A 376 -13.93 -29.96 11.38
CA THR A 376 -13.93 -31.33 11.93
C THR A 376 -13.69 -31.25 13.43
N ASP A 377 -14.70 -31.65 14.19
CA ASP A 377 -14.56 -31.90 15.62
C ASP A 377 -13.91 -33.26 15.86
N GLN A 378 -12.98 -33.28 16.83
CA GLN A 378 -12.46 -34.43 17.58
C GLN A 378 -11.36 -35.32 16.96
N SER A 379 -10.17 -35.22 17.59
CA SER A 379 -9.52 -36.35 18.25
C SER A 379 -8.88 -35.87 19.57
N GLU A 380 -8.60 -36.78 20.53
CA GLU A 380 -7.89 -36.49 21.80
C GLU A 380 -6.40 -36.18 21.57
N LEU A 381 -6.12 -35.17 20.75
CA LEU A 381 -4.75 -34.75 20.48
C LEU A 381 -4.41 -33.60 21.40
N TYR A 382 -3.40 -33.85 22.23
CA TYR A 382 -2.95 -32.95 23.28
C TYR A 382 -1.67 -32.25 22.82
N SER A 383 -1.65 -30.91 22.85
CA SER A 383 -0.38 -30.19 22.83
C SER A 383 0.25 -30.19 24.22
N ASP A 384 1.48 -30.69 24.30
CA ASP A 384 2.29 -30.74 25.53
C ASP A 384 3.25 -29.53 25.64
N LYS A 385 3.25 -28.64 24.65
CA LYS A 385 4.19 -27.50 24.59
C LYS A 385 3.61 -26.31 25.35
N ARG A 386 4.12 -26.04 26.55
CA ARG A 386 3.73 -24.85 27.36
C ARG A 386 3.83 -23.52 26.60
N ASN A 387 4.72 -23.42 25.61
CA ASN A 387 4.86 -22.22 24.78
C ASN A 387 3.69 -22.02 23.81
N ASP A 388 3.01 -23.09 23.38
CA ASP A 388 1.88 -22.99 22.45
C ASP A 388 0.73 -22.20 23.08
N LEU A 389 0.56 -22.31 24.41
CA LEU A 389 -0.47 -21.57 25.15
C LEU A 389 -0.20 -20.06 25.27
N LYS A 390 0.98 -19.55 24.88
CA LYS A 390 1.23 -18.10 24.86
C LYS A 390 0.55 -17.40 23.67
N SER A 391 0.35 -18.11 22.56
CA SER A 391 -0.29 -17.58 21.36
C SER A 391 -1.81 -17.47 21.54
N PRO A 392 -2.42 -16.28 21.35
CA PRO A 392 -3.88 -16.14 21.34
C PRO A 392 -4.56 -17.03 20.31
N LEU A 393 -3.94 -17.28 19.15
CA LEU A 393 -4.48 -18.18 18.12
C LEU A 393 -4.58 -19.63 18.62
N MET A 394 -3.57 -20.11 19.34
CA MET A 394 -3.59 -21.48 19.88
C MET A 394 -4.64 -21.62 20.98
N ARG A 395 -4.82 -20.59 21.82
CA ARG A 395 -5.91 -20.53 22.81
C ARG A 395 -7.28 -20.42 22.13
N PHE A 396 -7.39 -19.72 21.01
CA PHE A 396 -8.62 -19.71 20.20
C PHE A 396 -8.97 -21.10 19.67
N PHE A 397 -7.99 -21.85 19.16
CA PHE A 397 -8.22 -23.23 18.72
C PHE A 397 -8.64 -24.16 19.86
N PHE A 398 -8.20 -23.88 21.10
CA PHE A 398 -8.72 -24.56 22.29
C PHE A 398 -10.21 -24.26 22.50
N LEU A 399 -10.56 -22.97 22.58
CA LEU A 399 -11.92 -22.50 22.87
C LEU A 399 -12.91 -22.95 21.80
N SER A 400 -12.47 -23.01 20.55
CA SER A 400 -13.27 -23.45 19.41
C SER A 400 -13.33 -24.98 19.24
N GLY A 401 -12.67 -25.75 20.13
CA GLY A 401 -12.67 -27.22 20.08
C GLY A 401 -11.78 -27.84 18.99
N ASN A 402 -10.99 -27.03 18.28
CA ASN A 402 -10.09 -27.52 17.23
C ASN A 402 -8.86 -28.26 17.80
N LEU A 403 -8.38 -27.86 18.99
CA LEU A 403 -7.27 -28.50 19.71
C LEU A 403 -7.61 -28.77 21.18
N LYS A 404 -6.93 -29.76 21.78
CA LYS A 404 -6.93 -30.00 23.24
C LYS A 404 -5.49 -29.88 23.79
N PHE A 405 -5.34 -29.61 25.08
CA PHE A 405 -4.03 -29.48 25.76
C PHE A 405 -3.95 -30.44 26.94
N ALA A 406 -2.88 -31.24 27.03
CA ALA A 406 -2.63 -32.10 28.19
C ALA A 406 -1.78 -31.33 29.20
N ASP A 407 -2.01 -31.58 30.49
CA ASP A 407 -1.28 -30.92 31.59
C ASP A 407 -1.34 -29.39 31.58
N LEU A 408 -2.55 -28.85 31.74
CA LEU A 408 -2.72 -27.53 32.37
C LEU A 408 -2.33 -27.65 33.85
N GLU A 409 -1.03 -27.64 34.17
CA GLU A 409 -0.59 -27.44 35.56
C GLU A 409 -1.31 -26.20 36.11
N LYS A 410 -1.81 -26.29 37.35
CA LYS A 410 -2.54 -25.24 38.10
C LYS A 410 -1.82 -23.89 38.24
N SER A 411 -0.66 -23.72 37.61
CA SER A 411 0.17 -22.52 37.62
C SER A 411 -0.15 -21.51 36.51
N PHE A 412 -1.18 -21.72 35.69
CA PHE A 412 -1.77 -20.59 34.96
C PHE A 412 -2.43 -19.68 35.99
N ILE A 413 -1.65 -18.72 36.49
CA ILE A 413 -2.20 -17.55 37.17
C ILE A 413 -3.03 -16.86 36.09
N GLU A 414 -4.35 -17.02 36.18
CA GLU A 414 -5.30 -16.14 35.51
C GLU A 414 -4.91 -14.71 35.92
N GLU A 415 -4.18 -14.00 35.07
CA GLU A 415 -4.38 -12.57 35.01
C GLU A 415 -5.83 -12.40 34.53
N LYS A 416 -6.76 -12.35 35.49
CA LYS A 416 -8.10 -11.84 35.24
C LYS A 416 -7.96 -10.38 34.86
N LYS A 417 -7.61 -10.11 33.62
CA LYS A 417 -8.12 -8.92 32.96
C LYS A 417 -9.62 -9.15 32.86
N GLU A 418 -10.40 -8.40 33.63
CA GLU A 418 -11.84 -8.34 33.43
C GLU A 418 -12.08 -7.88 31.99
N VAL A 419 -12.42 -8.84 31.14
CA VAL A 419 -12.89 -8.58 29.79
C VAL A 419 -14.32 -8.06 29.93
N LEU A 420 -14.47 -6.73 29.93
CA LEU A 420 -15.76 -6.06 29.81
C LEU A 420 -16.21 -6.09 28.34
N VAL A 421 -16.57 -7.28 27.88
CA VAL A 421 -17.29 -7.42 26.61
C VAL A 421 -18.77 -7.54 26.97
N ASP A 422 -19.56 -6.51 26.68
CA ASP A 422 -21.02 -6.59 26.78
C ASP A 422 -21.55 -7.48 25.64
N PRO A 423 -21.96 -8.73 25.93
CA PRO A 423 -22.34 -9.68 24.90
C PRO A 423 -23.65 -9.28 24.22
N ILE A 424 -24.48 -8.45 24.87
CA ILE A 424 -25.74 -7.94 24.33
C ILE A 424 -25.42 -6.83 23.32
N TYR A 425 -24.49 -5.93 23.63
CA TYR A 425 -24.04 -4.90 22.70
C TYR A 425 -23.42 -5.50 21.43
N LEU A 426 -22.54 -6.50 21.56
CA LEU A 426 -21.94 -7.17 20.40
C LEU A 426 -22.94 -7.99 19.57
N PHE A 427 -23.91 -8.65 20.23
CA PHE A 427 -24.98 -9.34 19.53
C PHE A 427 -25.83 -8.36 18.70
N TYR A 428 -26.19 -7.21 19.28
CA TYR A 428 -26.90 -6.14 18.56
C TYR A 428 -26.08 -5.55 17.40
N LEU A 429 -24.75 -5.47 17.53
CA LEU A 429 -23.89 -5.06 16.41
C LEU A 429 -23.89 -6.11 15.29
N SER A 430 -23.82 -7.40 15.63
CA SER A 430 -23.74 -8.49 14.64
C SER A 430 -25.00 -8.68 13.78
N GLU A 431 -26.21 -8.45 14.32
CA GLU A 431 -27.45 -8.61 13.55
C GLU A 431 -27.71 -7.49 12.54
N ASN A 432 -26.99 -6.36 12.64
CA ASN A 432 -27.27 -5.16 11.87
C ASN A 432 -26.22 -4.83 10.80
N PHE A 433 -25.05 -5.50 10.82
CA PHE A 433 -23.99 -5.18 9.87
C PHE A 433 -24.24 -5.77 8.48
N ASN A 434 -24.18 -4.91 7.47
CA ASN A 434 -24.00 -5.36 6.09
C ASN A 434 -22.52 -5.73 5.81
N LEU A 435 -22.24 -6.21 4.60
CA LEU A 435 -20.90 -6.64 4.20
C LEU A 435 -19.84 -5.53 4.34
N ILE A 436 -20.18 -4.29 3.96
CA ILE A 436 -19.28 -3.14 4.02
C ILE A 436 -18.99 -2.77 5.48
N GLU A 437 -20.02 -2.68 6.30
CA GLU A 437 -19.86 -2.33 7.72
C GLU A 437 -19.07 -3.41 8.49
N SER A 438 -19.32 -4.68 8.18
CA SER A 438 -18.54 -5.81 8.73
C SER A 438 -17.07 -5.71 8.36
N TYR A 439 -16.76 -5.31 7.12
CA TYR A 439 -15.39 -5.13 6.68
C TYR A 439 -14.71 -3.92 7.33
N ILE A 440 -15.42 -2.81 7.48
CA ILE A 440 -14.91 -1.62 8.18
C ILE A 440 -14.59 -1.98 9.63
N TYR A 441 -15.46 -2.74 10.29
CA TYR A 441 -15.20 -3.24 11.63
C TYR A 441 -13.96 -4.16 11.69
N TYR A 442 -13.80 -5.06 10.71
CA TYR A 442 -12.57 -5.85 10.57
C TYR A 442 -11.32 -4.97 10.41
N ILE A 443 -11.36 -3.93 9.57
CA ILE A 443 -10.23 -3.01 9.38
C ILE A 443 -9.85 -2.37 10.72
N GLN A 444 -10.83 -1.85 11.46
CA GLN A 444 -10.60 -1.24 12.76
C GLN A 444 -9.94 -2.22 13.76
N LEU A 445 -10.44 -3.45 13.83
CA LEU A 445 -9.85 -4.48 14.70
C LEU A 445 -8.44 -4.88 14.27
N SER A 446 -8.21 -4.98 12.96
CA SER A 446 -6.91 -5.36 12.44
C SER A 446 -5.83 -4.30 12.66
N GLU A 447 -6.19 -3.05 12.98
CA GLU A 447 -5.22 -2.01 13.38
C GLU A 447 -4.63 -2.34 14.75
N ASP A 448 -5.48 -2.79 15.67
CA ASP A 448 -5.14 -3.09 17.05
C ASP A 448 -4.89 -4.58 17.30
N TYR A 449 -4.47 -5.31 16.25
CA TYR A 449 -4.32 -6.77 16.28
C TYR A 449 -3.41 -7.28 17.42
N TYR A 450 -2.41 -6.50 17.81
CA TYR A 450 -1.49 -6.80 18.92
C TYR A 450 -2.19 -6.83 20.31
N SER A 451 -3.38 -6.25 20.42
CA SER A 451 -4.19 -6.26 21.65
C SER A 451 -5.24 -7.38 21.70
N LEU A 452 -5.48 -8.05 20.57
CA LEU A 452 -6.51 -9.08 20.45
C LEU A 452 -6.13 -10.33 21.23
N ASN A 453 -7.08 -10.81 22.02
CA ASN A 453 -6.99 -12.08 22.72
C ASN A 453 -7.88 -13.15 22.06
N GLU A 454 -7.79 -14.38 22.55
CA GLU A 454 -8.53 -15.53 22.04
C GLU A 454 -10.05 -15.39 22.09
N PHE A 455 -10.60 -14.61 23.03
CA PHE A 455 -12.03 -14.36 23.12
C PHE A 455 -12.48 -13.40 22.03
N ASP A 456 -11.72 -12.34 21.77
CA ASP A 456 -12.02 -11.41 20.66
C ASP A 456 -12.10 -12.20 19.34
N LEU A 457 -11.10 -13.06 19.09
CA LEU A 457 -11.09 -13.98 17.95
C LEU A 457 -12.33 -14.90 17.97
N TYR A 458 -12.65 -15.54 19.10
CA TYR A 458 -13.82 -16.42 19.20
C TYR A 458 -15.14 -15.71 18.86
N PHE A 459 -15.34 -14.49 19.35
CA PHE A 459 -16.54 -13.71 19.09
C PHE A 459 -16.64 -13.31 17.61
N ILE A 460 -15.57 -12.78 17.02
CA ILE A 460 -15.56 -12.38 15.61
C ILE A 460 -15.89 -13.58 14.71
N ASN A 461 -15.25 -14.73 14.95
CA ASN A 461 -15.50 -15.97 14.21
C ASN A 461 -16.97 -16.38 14.21
N LYS A 462 -17.64 -16.21 15.35
CA LYS A 462 -19.00 -16.71 15.58
C LYS A 462 -20.08 -15.78 15.05
N TYR A 463 -19.86 -14.47 15.07
CA TYR A 463 -20.92 -13.48 14.90
C TYR A 463 -20.75 -12.56 13.69
N LEU A 464 -19.57 -12.47 13.08
CA LEU A 464 -19.31 -11.49 12.01
C LEU A 464 -18.99 -12.10 10.65
N ILE A 465 -18.95 -13.43 10.56
CA ILE A 465 -18.28 -14.11 9.45
C ILE A 465 -19.18 -15.18 8.82
N ASP A 466 -20.16 -14.72 8.06
CA ASP A 466 -20.92 -15.58 7.16
C ASP A 466 -20.35 -15.57 5.73
N ASN A 467 -19.82 -14.43 5.29
CA ASN A 467 -19.24 -14.23 3.95
C ASN A 467 -17.84 -14.87 3.81
N GLU A 468 -17.55 -15.50 2.66
CA GLU A 468 -16.28 -16.16 2.37
C GLU A 468 -15.07 -15.20 2.29
N TYR A 469 -15.26 -14.00 1.74
CA TYR A 469 -14.22 -12.97 1.74
C TYR A 469 -13.84 -12.57 3.17
N LEU A 470 -14.82 -12.31 4.03
CA LEU A 470 -14.57 -11.98 5.44
C LEU A 470 -13.88 -13.14 6.20
N LYS A 471 -14.12 -14.40 5.81
CA LYS A 471 -13.38 -15.57 6.35
C LYS A 471 -11.90 -15.48 6.03
N ASN A 472 -11.54 -15.09 4.81
CA ASN A 472 -10.14 -14.95 4.41
C ASN A 472 -9.44 -13.86 5.18
N GLU A 473 -10.08 -12.69 5.28
CA GLU A 473 -9.58 -11.56 6.05
C GLU A 473 -9.38 -11.92 7.52
N PHE A 474 -10.33 -12.65 8.09
CA PHE A 474 -10.22 -13.12 9.46
C PHE A 474 -9.11 -14.15 9.69
N ILE A 475 -8.88 -15.06 8.74
CA ILE A 475 -7.72 -15.97 8.80
C ILE A 475 -6.40 -15.18 8.75
N LYS A 476 -6.32 -14.10 7.95
CA LYS A 476 -5.13 -13.23 7.94
C LYS A 476 -4.96 -12.50 9.28
N LEU A 477 -6.05 -12.09 9.94
CA LEU A 477 -5.99 -11.54 11.28
C LEU A 477 -5.43 -12.55 12.29
N PHE A 478 -5.87 -13.82 12.24
CA PHE A 478 -5.31 -14.90 13.06
C PHE A 478 -3.81 -15.03 12.88
N PHE A 479 -3.38 -14.98 11.62
CA PHE A 479 -1.99 -15.11 11.25
C PHE A 479 -1.17 -13.95 11.79
N LYS A 480 -1.64 -12.70 11.65
CA LYS A 480 -0.99 -11.53 12.24
C LYS A 480 -0.88 -11.63 13.77
N VAL A 481 -1.98 -11.99 14.45
CA VAL A 481 -2.02 -12.16 15.92
C VAL A 481 -1.05 -13.26 16.37
N HIS A 482 -0.94 -14.35 15.63
CA HIS A 482 0.00 -15.42 15.97
C HIS A 482 1.44 -14.98 15.82
N LEU A 483 1.79 -14.43 14.65
CA LEU A 483 3.17 -14.07 14.31
C LEU A 483 3.72 -12.94 15.19
N SER A 484 2.88 -12.02 15.68
CA SER A 484 3.30 -10.96 16.62
C SER A 484 3.56 -11.45 18.05
N ASN A 485 3.21 -12.70 18.36
CA ASN A 485 3.41 -13.33 19.67
C ASN A 485 4.50 -14.43 19.65
N LEU A 486 5.28 -14.53 18.56
CA LEU A 486 6.48 -15.37 18.47
C LEU A 486 7.64 -14.73 19.24
#